data_AF-E8Z6P7-F1
#
_entry.id   AF-E8Z6P7-F1
#
_cell.length_a   1.000
_cell.length_b   1.000
_cell.length_c   1.000
_cell.angle_alpha   90.00
_cell.angle_beta   90.00
_cell.angle_gamma   90.00
#
_symmetry.space_group_name_H-M   'P 1'
#
loop_
_entity.id
_entity.type
_entity.pdbx_description
1 polymer ?
#
loop_
_entity_poly.entity_id
_entity_poly.type
_entity_poly.pdbx_seq_one_letter_code
_entity_poly.pdbx_strand_id
1 'polypeptide(L)' 'DDQQAAIRMTKPGETSESVTYVNRVLAFIFATDESFEQLMKLPKEPFKMQCGDQLCVHLAHISLSVDGNGAGSAS' A
#
# COMPACT_ATOMS: atom_id res chain seq x y z
N ASP A 1 -8.12 -0.89 15.91
CA ASP A 1 -7.32 -0.38 14.78
C ASP A 1 -6.63 -1.56 14.05
N ASP A 2 -7.20 -2.77 14.14
CA ASP A 2 -6.47 -4.04 13.98
C ASP A 2 -6.68 -4.68 12.59
N GLN A 3 -7.05 -3.89 11.59
CA GLN A 3 -7.45 -4.39 10.28
C GLN A 3 -6.39 -4.18 9.18
N GLN A 4 -5.17 -3.77 9.53
CA GLN A 4 -4.10 -3.49 8.56
C GLN A 4 -2.76 -4.04 9.05
N ALA A 5 -2.04 -4.72 8.17
CA ALA A 5 -0.64 -5.08 8.43
C ALA A 5 0.21 -3.79 8.38
N ALA A 6 0.74 -3.38 9.52
CA ALA A 6 1.48 -2.12 9.65
C ALA A 6 2.77 -2.29 10.46
N ILE A 7 3.81 -1.58 10.03
CA ILE A 7 5.04 -1.35 10.78
C ILE A 7 4.89 -0.02 11.49
N ARG A 8 5.07 -0.06 12.81
CA ARG A 8 5.01 1.10 13.69
C ARG A 8 6.40 1.38 14.22
N MET A 9 6.89 2.60 14.03
CA MET A 9 8.24 2.97 14.43
C MET A 9 8.30 4.39 14.97
N THR A 10 9.06 4.58 16.03
CA THR A 10 9.38 5.91 16.57
C THR A 10 10.83 6.21 16.23
N LYS A 11 11.08 7.33 15.54
CA LYS A 11 12.44 7.72 15.18
C LYS A 11 13.16 8.31 16.41
N PRO A 12 14.50 8.21 16.49
CA PRO A 12 15.25 8.84 17.56
C PRO A 12 14.97 10.35 17.62
N GLY A 13 14.53 10.84 18.78
CA GLY A 13 14.20 12.26 18.99
C GLY A 13 12.77 12.67 18.60
N GLU A 14 11.96 11.78 18.03
CA GLU A 14 10.53 12.01 17.81
C GLU A 14 9.70 11.41 18.96
N THR A 15 8.63 12.10 19.35
CA THR A 15 7.64 11.59 20.31
C THR A 15 6.47 10.88 19.63
N SER A 16 6.27 11.13 18.32
CA SER A 16 5.18 10.56 17.54
C SER A 16 5.61 9.29 16.82
N GLU A 17 4.73 8.28 16.83
CA GLU A 17 4.89 7.04 16.08
C GLU A 17 4.60 7.28 14.59
N SER A 18 5.50 6.80 13.72
CA SER A 18 5.27 6.70 12.29
C SER A 18 4.66 5.34 11.96
N VAL A 19 3.60 5.34 11.16
CA VAL A 19 2.95 4.11 10.66
C VAL A 19 3.23 3.94 9.17
N THR A 20 3.69 2.75 8.80
CA THR A 20 3.90 2.36 7.40
C THR A 20 3.18 1.04 7.12
N TYR A 21 2.33 1.00 6.10
CA TYR A 21 1.59 -0.21 5.72
C TYR A 21 2.48 -1.22 5.00
N VAL A 22 2.41 -2.49 5.42
CA VAL A 22 3.28 -3.57 4.93
C VAL A 22 3.03 -3.85 3.45
N ASN A 23 1.77 -3.87 3.01
CA ASN A 23 1.43 -4.07 1.60
C ASN A 23 2.05 -3.00 0.69
N ARG A 24 2.16 -1.74 1.15
CA ARG A 24 2.86 -0.69 0.41
C ARG A 24 4.35 -0.97 0.30
N VAL A 25 4.98 -1.32 1.42
CA VAL A 25 6.41 -1.63 1.46
C VAL A 25 6.74 -2.78 0.53
N LEU A 26 5.93 -3.84 0.54
CA LEU A 26 6.09 -4.98 -0.38
C LEU A 26 6.03 -4.53 -1.85
N ALA A 27 5.04 -3.71 -2.22
CA ALA A 27 4.96 -3.18 -3.58
C ALA A 27 6.20 -2.36 -3.96
N PHE A 28 6.72 -1.52 -3.05
CA PHE A 28 7.93 -0.72 -3.32
C PHE A 28 9.21 -1.55 -3.45
N ILE A 29 9.38 -2.60 -2.65
CA ILE A 29 10.60 -3.43 -2.67
C ILE A 29 10.76 -4.17 -4.00
N PHE A 30 9.65 -4.61 -4.59
CA PHE A 30 9.67 -5.45 -5.80
C PHE A 30 9.27 -4.68 -7.07
N ALA A 31 9.04 -3.37 -6.99
CA ALA A 31 8.72 -2.55 -8.14
C ALA A 31 9.94 -2.39 -9.07
N THR A 32 9.68 -2.41 -10.38
CA THR A 32 10.62 -1.85 -11.35
C THR A 32 10.69 -0.34 -11.20
N ASP A 33 11.75 0.31 -11.68
CA ASP A 33 11.89 1.77 -11.62
C ASP A 33 10.67 2.50 -12.21
N GLU A 34 10.18 2.05 -13.37
CA GLU A 34 8.97 2.58 -14.01
C GLU A 34 7.72 2.44 -13.12
N SER A 35 7.55 1.28 -12.48
CA SER A 35 6.42 1.01 -11.57
C SER A 35 6.56 1.81 -10.27
N PHE A 36 7.79 2.01 -9.79
CA PHE A 36 8.09 2.75 -8.58
C PHE A 36 7.67 4.22 -8.72
N GLU A 37 7.96 4.85 -9.87
CA GLU A 37 7.50 6.20 -10.17
C GLU A 37 5.96 6.33 -10.15
N GLN A 38 5.25 5.28 -10.59
CA GLN A 38 3.79 5.26 -10.52
C GLN A 38 3.30 5.08 -9.08
N LEU A 39 3.92 4.18 -8.30
CA LEU A 39 3.59 3.96 -6.89
C LEU A 39 3.81 5.23 -6.04
N MET A 40 4.80 6.06 -6.37
CA MET A 40 5.05 7.35 -5.72
C MET A 40 3.93 8.38 -5.93
N LYS A 41 3.10 8.23 -6.97
CA LYS A 41 1.96 9.12 -7.26
C LYS A 41 0.69 8.73 -6.50
N LEU A 42 0.64 7.53 -5.92
CA LEU A 42 -0.53 7.02 -5.21
C LEU A 42 -0.66 7.62 -3.80
N PRO A 43 -1.89 7.77 -3.27
CA PRO A 43 -2.10 8.20 -1.89
C PRO A 43 -1.40 7.26 -0.91
N LYS A 44 -1.01 7.77 0.27
CA LYS A 44 -0.31 6.99 1.32
C LYS A 44 -1.24 6.06 2.10
N GLU A 45 -2.25 5.51 1.43
CA GLU A 45 -3.22 4.57 1.98
C GLU A 45 -2.80 3.11 1.73
N PRO A 46 -3.23 2.16 2.56
CA PRO A 46 -2.91 0.75 2.36
C PRO A 46 -3.52 0.24 1.05
N PHE A 47 -2.81 -0.66 0.37
CA PHE A 47 -3.41 -1.37 -0.76
C PHE A 47 -4.49 -2.35 -0.28
N LYS A 48 -5.50 -2.59 -1.12
CA LYS A 48 -6.48 -3.64 -0.83
C LYS A 48 -5.87 -5.00 -1.15
N MET A 49 -6.18 -6.00 -0.34
CA MET A 49 -5.86 -7.39 -0.66
C MET A 49 -7.01 -8.05 -1.43
N GLN A 50 -6.71 -8.70 -2.55
CA GLN A 50 -7.71 -9.38 -3.38
C GLN A 50 -8.26 -10.65 -2.71
N CYS A 51 -7.54 -11.22 -1.75
CA CYS A 51 -7.99 -12.36 -0.94
C CYS A 51 -9.01 -11.98 0.15
N GLY A 52 -9.34 -10.69 0.31
CA GLY A 52 -10.27 -10.20 1.33
C GLY A 52 -9.67 -10.08 2.74
N ASP A 53 -8.47 -10.60 2.96
CA ASP A 53 -7.73 -10.48 4.22
C ASP A 53 -6.68 -9.37 4.15
N GLN A 54 -6.95 -8.23 4.79
CA GLN A 54 -6.05 -7.06 4.80
C GLN A 54 -4.80 -7.25 5.67
N LEU A 55 -4.70 -8.35 6.44
CA LEU A 55 -3.48 -8.73 7.15
C LEU A 55 -2.57 -9.62 6.29
N CYS A 56 -3.03 -10.04 5.10
CA CYS A 56 -2.24 -10.83 4.19
C CYS A 56 -1.02 -10.04 3.68
N VAL A 57 0.15 -10.67 3.70
CA VAL A 57 1.44 -10.09 3.24
C VAL A 57 1.97 -10.77 1.99
N HIS A 58 1.13 -11.52 1.28
CA HIS A 58 1.53 -12.18 0.04
C HIS A 58 1.47 -11.18 -1.13
N LEU A 59 2.61 -10.90 -1.76
CA LEU A 59 2.73 -9.88 -2.82
C LEU A 59 1.73 -10.08 -3.96
N ALA A 60 1.54 -11.32 -4.43
CA ALA A 60 0.60 -11.62 -5.51
C ALA A 60 -0.88 -11.42 -5.14
N HIS A 61 -1.20 -11.19 -3.87
CA HIS A 61 -2.56 -10.90 -3.41
C HIS A 61 -2.84 -9.40 -3.25
N ILE A 62 -1.85 -8.53 -3.51
CA ILE A 62 -2.07 -7.09 -3.52
C ILE A 62 -2.91 -6.72 -4.74
N SER A 63 -4.01 -6.01 -4.52
CA SER A 63 -4.85 -5.49 -5.59
C SER A 63 -4.20 -4.26 -6.21
N LEU A 64 -4.07 -4.27 -7.54
CA LEU A 64 -3.63 -3.13 -8.33
C LEU A 64 -4.77 -2.15 -8.65
N SER A 65 -6.01 -2.50 -8.29
CA SER A 65 -7.18 -1.64 -8.46
C SER A 65 -7.12 -0.50 -7.44
N VAL A 66 -6.63 0.65 -7.89
CA VAL A 66 -6.93 1.91 -7.21
C VAL A 66 -8.36 2.28 -7.60
N ASP A 67 -9.26 2.43 -6.63
CA ASP A 67 -10.56 3.07 -6.86
C ASP A 67 -10.32 4.56 -7.10
N GLY A 68 -9.68 4.88 -8.23
CA GLY A 68 -9.74 6.19 -8.84
C GLY A 68 -11.11 6.31 -9.48
N ASN A 69 -11.93 7.22 -8.94
CA ASN A 69 -13.18 7.70 -9.52
C ASN A 69 -13.33 7.36 -11.01
N GLY A 70 -14.07 6.29 -11.30
CA GLY A 70 -14.34 5.81 -12.64
C GLY A 70 -15.21 6.81 -13.39
N ALA A 71 -14.56 7.71 -14.14
CA ALA A 71 -15.12 8.28 -15.36
C ALA A 71 -14.28 7.75 -16.52
N GLY A 72 -14.68 6.58 -17.00
CA GLY A 72 -13.99 5.87 -18.07
C GLY A 72 -14.88 4.78 -18.65
N SER A 73 -16.04 5.18 -19.18
CA SER A 73 -16.81 4.36 -20.10
C SER A 73 -16.04 4.24 -21.42
N ALA A 74 -15.68 3.02 -21.83
CA ALA A 74 -15.39 2.58 -23.21
C ALA A 74 -14.99 1.10 -23.13
N SER A 75 -15.50 0.15 -23.92
CA SER A 75 -16.48 0.12 -25.02
C SER A 75 -17.25 -1.19 -24.94
#